data_AF-A0A931VZS8-F1
#
_entry.id   AF-A0A931VZS8-F1
#
_cell.length_a   1.000
_cell.length_b   1.000
_cell.length_c   1.000
_cell.angle_alpha   90.00
_cell.angle_beta   90.00
_cell.angle_gamma   90.00
#
_symmetry.space_group_name_H-M   'P 1'
#
loop_
_entity.id
_entity.type
_entity.pdbx_description
1 polymer ?
#
loop_
_entity_poly.entity_id
_entity_poly.type
_entity_poly.pdbx_seq_one_letter_code
_entity_poly.pdbx_strand_id
1 'polypeptide(L)' 'MLKAGAKRLFIEVRTSNKPALALYSSLGFAIHSLRKDYYRDPQEDGYVLCLELYPPTVLSGMA' A
#
# COMPACT_ATOMS: atom_id res chain seq x y z
N MET A 1 18.30 -6.68 -8.08
CA MET A 1 17.44 -7.20 -6.99
C MET A 1 17.75 -6.44 -5.71
N LEU A 2 16.76 -6.20 -4.83
CA LEU A 2 17.01 -5.66 -3.49
C LEU A 2 18.00 -6.58 -2.76
N LYS A 3 19.00 -6.01 -2.08
CA LYS A 3 20.11 -6.76 -1.46
C LYS A 3 19.64 -7.88 -0.50
N ALA A 4 18.46 -7.75 0.09
CA ALA A 4 17.89 -8.71 1.05
C ALA A 4 16.77 -9.61 0.48
N GLY A 5 16.43 -9.52 -0.82
CA GLY A 5 15.43 -10.42 -1.44
C GLY A 5 13.97 -10.16 -1.02
N ALA A 6 13.63 -8.97 -0.53
CA ALA A 6 12.26 -8.61 -0.20
C ALA A 6 11.33 -8.73 -1.43
N LYS A 7 10.20 -9.41 -1.26
CA LYS A 7 9.21 -9.67 -2.32
C LYS A 7 8.04 -8.70 -2.30
N ARG A 8 7.75 -8.11 -1.13
CA ARG A 8 6.62 -7.22 -0.90
C ARG A 8 6.98 -6.12 0.08
N LEU A 9 6.36 -4.97 -0.08
CA LEU A 9 6.43 -3.85 0.86
C LEU A 9 5.02 -3.52 1.32
N PHE A 10 4.84 -3.39 2.63
CA PHE A 10 3.57 -3.02 3.24
C PHE A 10 3.67 -1.66 3.91
N ILE A 11 2.58 -0.89 3.88
CA ILE A 11 2.46 0.37 4.62
C ILE A 11 1.03 0.57 5.09
N GLU A 12 0.87 1.01 6.34
CA GLU A 12 -0.40 1.44 6.87
C GLU A 12 -0.65 2.93 6.64
N VAL A 13 -1.84 3.27 6.15
CA VAL A 13 -2.24 4.66 5.86
C VAL A 13 -3.64 4.89 6.43
N ARG A 14 -3.82 6.02 7.14
CA ARG A 14 -5.14 6.51 7.58
C ARG A 14 -6.12 6.57 6.40
N THR A 15 -7.33 6.05 6.56
CA THR A 15 -8.35 6.05 5.47
C THR A 15 -8.72 7.45 4.99
N SER A 16 -8.59 8.46 5.85
CA SER A 16 -8.81 9.87 5.57
C SER A 16 -7.64 10.55 4.84
N ASN A 17 -6.43 9.97 4.85
CA ASN A 17 -5.24 10.58 4.25
C ASN A 17 -5.22 10.38 2.72
N LYS A 18 -6.14 11.06 2.03
CA LYS A 18 -6.29 10.98 0.57
C LYS A 18 -5.00 11.32 -0.20
N PRO A 19 -4.19 12.33 0.20
CA PRO A 19 -2.92 12.62 -0.47
C PRO A 19 -1.95 11.43 -0.43
N ALA A 20 -1.78 10.78 0.73
CA ALA A 20 -0.91 9.62 0.86
C ALA A 20 -1.45 8.42 0.05
N LEU A 21 -2.75 8.17 0.10
CA LEU A 21 -3.37 7.09 -0.69
C LEU A 21 -3.16 7.30 -2.20
N ALA A 22 -3.31 8.53 -2.69
CA ALA A 22 -3.05 8.87 -4.09
C ALA A 22 -1.57 8.68 -4.46
N LEU A 23 -0.66 9.14 -3.60
CA LEU A 23 0.78 8.95 -3.79
C LEU A 23 1.14 7.46 -3.88
N TYR A 24 0.76 6.65 -2.90
CA TYR A 24 1.13 5.24 -2.88
C TYR A 24 0.48 4.44 -4.01
N SER A 25 -0.77 4.75 -4.36
CA SER A 25 -1.42 4.19 -5.54
C SER A 25 -0.63 4.48 -6.83
N SER A 26 -0.16 5.73 -7.00
CA SER A 26 0.66 6.11 -8.17
C SER A 26 2.02 5.38 -8.24
N LEU A 27 2.52 4.90 -7.11
CA LEU A 27 3.75 4.12 -7.01
C LEU A 27 3.50 2.60 -7.16
N GLY A 28 2.27 2.19 -7.44
CA GLY A 28 1.88 0.80 -7.67
C GLY A 28 1.47 0.02 -6.43
N PHE A 29 1.29 0.70 -5.28
CA PHE A 29 0.70 0.05 -4.11
C PHE A 29 -0.81 -0.15 -4.31
N ALA A 30 -1.32 -1.31 -3.89
CA ALA A 30 -2.74 -1.60 -3.86
C ALA A 30 -3.22 -1.80 -2.42
N ILE A 31 -4.51 -1.54 -2.15
CA ILE A 31 -5.11 -1.88 -0.85
C ILE A 31 -5.09 -3.39 -0.68
N HIS A 32 -4.43 -3.86 0.37
CA HIS A 32 -4.36 -5.28 0.74
C HIS A 32 -5.43 -5.64 1.79
N SER A 33 -5.63 -4.79 2.80
CA SER A 33 -6.65 -5.00 3.82
C SER A 33 -7.03 -3.70 4.54
N LEU A 34 -8.12 -3.75 5.31
CA LEU A 34 -8.54 -2.69 6.22
C LEU A 34 -8.34 -3.15 7.66
N ARG A 35 -7.69 -2.33 8.48
CA ARG A 35 -7.63 -2.49 9.93
C ARG A 35 -8.57 -1.48 10.58
N LYS A 36 -9.65 -1.98 11.19
CA LYS A 36 -10.61 -1.15 11.92
C LYS A 36 -9.98 -0.57 13.17
N ASP A 37 -10.27 0.70 13.46
CA ASP A 37 -9.83 1.41 14.67
C ASP A 37 -8.32 1.29 14.95
N TYR A 38 -7.52 1.25 13.88
CA TYR A 38 -6.08 0.99 13.95
C TYR A 38 -5.32 2.17 14.57
N TYR A 39 -5.69 3.39 14.18
CA TYR A 39 -5.20 4.60 14.81
C TYR A 39 -6.08 4.95 15.99
N ARG A 40 -5.49 5.43 17.09
CA ARG A 40 -6.21 5.71 18.34
C ARG A 40 -6.42 7.20 18.64
N ASP A 41 -5.61 8.07 18.04
CA ASP A 41 -5.67 9.51 18.28
C ASP A 41 -5.41 10.30 16.98
N PRO A 42 -6.44 10.87 16.34
CA PRO A 42 -7.85 10.51 16.51
C PRO A 42 -8.10 9.03 16.12
N GLN A 43 -9.15 8.43 16.68
CA GLN A 43 -9.57 7.07 16.34
C GLN A 43 -9.93 7.00 14.86
N GLU A 44 -9.31 6.07 14.14
CA GLU A 44 -9.50 5.94 12.70
C GLU A 44 -9.07 4.58 12.17
N ASP A 45 -9.79 4.11 11.16
CA ASP A 45 -9.38 2.97 10.36
C ASP A 45 -8.08 3.24 9.58
N GLY A 46 -7.33 2.18 9.32
CA GLY A 46 -6.14 2.19 8.47
C GLY A 46 -6.24 1.21 7.32
N TYR A 47 -5.92 1.65 6.11
CA TYR A 47 -5.63 0.74 5.01
C TYR A 47 -4.21 0.19 5.15
N VAL A 48 -4.05 -1.13 5.00
CA VAL A 48 -2.75 -1.73 4.71
C VAL A 48 -2.61 -1.76 3.19
N LEU A 49 -1.63 -1.05 2.65
CA LEU A 49 -1.28 -1.08 1.23
C LEU A 49 -0.11 -2.05 1.01
N CYS A 50 -0.06 -2.69 -0.16
CA CYS A 50 1.01 -3.61 -0.55
C CYS A 50 1.55 -3.24 -1.94
N LEU A 51 2.88 -3.23 -2.08
CA LEU A 51 3.58 -3.21 -3.36
C LEU A 51 4.26 -4.57 -3.57
N GLU A 52 3.91 -5.26 -4.65
CA GLU A 52 4.61 -6.47 -5.09
C GLU A 52 5.92 -6.08 -5.80
N LEU A 53 7.05 -6.53 -5.25
CA LEU A 53 8.38 -6.24 -5.76
C LEU A 53 8.89 -7.39 -6.67
N TYR A 54 8.38 -8.62 -6.48
CA TYR A 54 8.73 -9.77 -7.32
C TYR A 54 7.67 -10.90 -7.37
N PRO A 55 7.30 -11.40 -8.57
CA PRO A 55 7.62 -10.80 -9.87
C PRO A 55 7.07 -9.37 -9.89
N PRO A 56 7.83 -8.39 -10.41
CA PRO A 56 7.39 -7.00 -10.38
C PRO A 56 6.03 -6.96 -11.03
N THR A 57 5.07 -6.28 -10.39
CA THR A 57 3.72 -6.07 -10.92
C THR A 57 3.89 -5.75 -12.39
N VAL A 58 3.55 -6.72 -13.25
CA VAL A 58 3.54 -6.47 -14.67
C VAL A 58 2.42 -5.45 -14.80
N LEU A 59 2.78 -4.19 -15.03
CA LEU A 59 1.87 -3.24 -15.66
C LEU A 59 1.61 -3.84 -17.04
N SER A 60 0.72 -4.84 -17.08
CA SER A 60 0.06 -5.23 -18.29
C SER A 60 -0.65 -3.97 -18.71
N GLY A 61 -0.04 -3.25 -19.66
CA GLY A 61 -0.75 -2.28 -20.47
C GLY A 61 -2.10 -2.88 -20.83
N MET A 62 -3.16 -2.07 -20.81
CA MET A 62 -3.46 -1.39 -22.07
C MET A 62 -3.33 -2.39 -23.23
N ALA A 63 -4.24 -3.35 -23.24
CA ALA A 63 -4.77 -3.91 -24.47
C ALA A 63 -5.95 -3.02 -24.89
#